data_AF-A0A497HMI6-F1
#
_entry.id   AF-A0A497HMI6-F1
#
_cell.length_a   1.000
_cell.length_b   1.000
_cell.length_c   1.000
_cell.angle_alpha   90.00
_cell.angle_beta   90.00
_cell.angle_gamma   90.00
#
_symmetry.space_group_name_H-M   'P 1'
#
loop_
_entity.id
_entity.type
_entity.pdbx_description
1 polymer ?
#
loop_
_entity_poly.entity_id
_entity_poly.type
_entity_poly.pdbx_seq_one_letter_code
_entity_poly.pdbx_strand_id
1 'polypeptide(L)'
;MEGMMHVVVDGYVDEPSSLGVPPYISPEARYLYGAIKAAGEEAIFLPVDRIREAGGLKGALPSSTSPHRGEVLFILAGALVPGRYLLTRPISPKEVGRLLEEGRRLGFETVLGGPITFAGGLEVNDAPQLLSHLPQGDLDHFAYHYLRNGEEREGFRNAKERELFSRLGAEVVRESWVPLEALVAEIETYRGCVRYPSHCSFCMERLYGRPIFRDPKAVAEEVRELHRAGVKNFRIGGQSCIISYGTLELGGSEVPAPNPIALKELFQAVRGAAPGAEVIHVDNANPEVISRHREKARGALEVIRDFTSDGNVLAFGLET
;
A
#
# COMPACT_ATOMS: atom_id res chain seq x y z
N MET A 1 31.05 -3.80 1.17
CA MET A 1 30.54 -2.72 0.34
C MET A 1 29.44 -2.08 1.15
N GLU A 2 29.58 -0.79 1.46
CA GLU A 2 28.48 0.01 1.99
C GLU A 2 27.40 0.04 0.90
N GLY A 3 26.13 -0.23 1.25
CA GLY A 3 25.02 -0.18 0.30
C GLY A 3 24.86 1.23 -0.25
N MET A 4 24.37 1.35 -1.48
CA MET A 4 23.95 2.63 -2.05
C MET A 4 22.72 3.14 -1.29
N MET A 5 22.63 4.46 -1.20
CA MET A 5 21.53 5.14 -0.51
C MET A 5 20.51 5.65 -1.54
N HIS A 6 19.40 4.95 -1.67
CA HIS A 6 18.29 5.35 -2.55
C HIS A 6 17.35 6.32 -1.83
N VAL A 7 16.43 6.93 -2.58
CA VAL A 7 15.40 7.81 -2.03
C VAL A 7 14.04 7.30 -2.42
N VAL A 8 13.16 7.12 -1.43
CA VAL A 8 11.75 6.81 -1.62
C VAL A 8 10.94 8.04 -1.28
N VAL A 9 10.24 8.58 -2.27
CA VAL A 9 9.23 9.61 -2.05
C VAL A 9 7.87 8.94 -1.95
N ASP A 10 7.25 9.02 -0.77
CA ASP A 10 5.86 8.64 -0.59
C ASP A 10 4.96 9.83 -0.96
N GLY A 11 4.45 9.79 -2.18
CA GLY A 11 3.48 10.76 -2.70
C GLY A 11 2.04 10.50 -2.26
N TYR A 12 1.83 9.50 -1.39
CA TYR A 12 0.55 8.97 -0.94
C TYR A 12 -0.28 8.31 -2.05
N VAL A 13 -0.66 7.07 -1.78
CA VAL A 13 -1.59 6.30 -2.60
C VAL A 13 -3.02 6.52 -2.09
N ASP A 14 -3.98 6.63 -3.00
CA ASP A 14 -5.40 6.59 -2.68
C ASP A 14 -6.14 5.81 -3.79
N GLU A 15 -6.33 4.53 -3.49
CA GLU A 15 -7.06 3.56 -4.29
C GLU A 15 -8.39 3.23 -3.59
N PRO A 16 -9.41 2.73 -4.32
CA PRO A 16 -10.67 2.30 -3.71
C PRO A 16 -10.52 1.35 -2.52
N SER A 17 -9.45 0.54 -2.50
CA SER A 17 -9.18 -0.46 -1.47
C SER A 17 -7.98 -0.16 -0.59
N SER A 18 -7.11 0.81 -0.92
CA SER A 18 -5.86 1.09 -0.20
C SER A 18 -5.67 2.60 -0.01
N LEU A 19 -5.43 3.04 1.22
CA LEU A 19 -5.27 4.45 1.58
C LEU A 19 -3.93 4.72 2.26
N GLY A 20 -3.13 5.60 1.68
CA GLY A 20 -1.83 6.02 2.22
C GLY A 20 -1.76 7.49 2.61
N VAL A 21 -2.85 8.26 2.46
CA VAL A 21 -2.83 9.68 2.82
C VAL A 21 -2.90 9.82 4.34
N PRO A 22 -2.03 10.62 4.98
CA PRO A 22 -2.03 10.82 6.42
C PRO A 22 -3.43 11.09 7.01
N PRO A 23 -3.80 10.42 8.12
CA PRO A 23 -2.91 9.70 9.05
C PRO A 23 -2.59 8.24 8.67
N TYR A 24 -2.88 7.80 7.46
CA TYR A 24 -2.59 6.43 7.02
C TYR A 24 -1.17 6.30 6.45
N ILE A 25 -0.60 5.09 6.48
CA ILE A 25 0.56 4.70 5.66
C ILE A 25 0.21 3.43 4.88
N SER A 26 0.38 3.48 3.56
CA SER A 26 -0.05 2.40 2.68
C SER A 26 0.89 1.19 2.71
N PRO A 27 0.40 0.00 2.32
CA PRO A 27 1.26 -1.14 2.06
C PRO A 27 2.32 -0.82 1.01
N GLU A 28 1.97 -0.13 -0.08
CA GLU A 28 2.86 0.18 -1.20
C GLU A 28 4.12 0.96 -0.76
N ALA A 29 3.95 1.99 0.06
CA ALA A 29 5.07 2.79 0.56
C ALA A 29 6.03 1.96 1.43
N ARG A 30 5.46 1.14 2.31
CA ARG A 30 6.23 0.26 3.19
C ARG A 30 6.93 -0.85 2.41
N TYR A 31 6.24 -1.45 1.45
CA TYR A 31 6.77 -2.56 0.66
C TYR A 31 7.87 -2.08 -0.28
N LEU A 32 7.77 -0.88 -0.85
CA LEU A 32 8.85 -0.28 -1.62
C LEU A 32 10.12 -0.11 -0.79
N TYR A 33 9.99 0.45 0.42
CA TYR A 33 11.12 0.55 1.34
C TYR A 33 11.71 -0.82 1.69
N GLY A 34 10.83 -1.80 1.99
CA GLY A 34 11.23 -3.17 2.29
C GLY A 34 11.88 -3.90 1.11
N ALA A 35 11.49 -3.59 -0.12
CA ALA A 35 12.07 -4.15 -1.35
C ALA A 35 13.50 -3.67 -1.59
N ILE A 36 13.78 -2.39 -1.34
CA ILE A 36 15.14 -1.83 -1.42
C ILE A 36 16.03 -2.54 -0.39
N LYS A 37 15.56 -2.67 0.85
CA LYS A 37 16.26 -3.42 1.89
C LYS A 37 16.46 -4.90 1.54
N ALA A 38 15.47 -5.53 0.91
CA ALA A 38 15.56 -6.91 0.45
C ALA A 38 16.63 -7.09 -0.64
N ALA A 39 16.89 -6.06 -1.44
CA ALA A 39 17.97 -6.05 -2.42
C ALA A 39 19.37 -5.87 -1.79
N GLY A 40 19.44 -5.55 -0.49
CA GLY A 40 20.68 -5.32 0.24
C GLY A 40 21.14 -3.85 0.23
N GLU A 41 20.27 -2.94 -0.17
CA GLU A 41 20.54 -1.50 -0.27
C GLU A 41 19.81 -0.71 0.83
N GLU A 42 20.14 0.58 0.98
CA GLU A 42 19.51 1.47 1.96
C GLU A 42 18.61 2.50 1.26
N ALA A 43 17.66 3.07 2.02
CA ALA A 43 16.77 4.10 1.52
C ALA A 43 16.52 5.20 2.55
N ILE A 44 16.51 6.45 2.07
CA ILE A 44 15.92 7.59 2.75
C ILE A 44 14.44 7.63 2.36
N PHE A 45 13.56 7.55 3.35
CA PHE A 45 12.12 7.66 3.13
C PHE A 45 11.66 9.10 3.36
N LEU A 46 11.05 9.71 2.36
CA LEU A 46 10.56 11.08 2.38
C LEU A 46 9.08 11.11 2.03
N PRO A 47 8.19 11.21 3.03
CA PRO A 47 6.81 11.64 2.77
C PRO A 47 6.82 12.98 2.01
N VAL A 48 5.94 13.16 1.03
CA VAL A 48 5.90 14.37 0.21
C VAL A 48 5.78 15.66 1.05
N ASP A 49 5.15 15.60 2.22
CA ASP A 49 5.05 16.76 3.11
C ASP A 49 6.39 17.20 3.69
N ARG A 50 7.35 16.29 3.94
CA ARG A 50 8.71 16.67 4.35
C ARG A 50 9.42 17.48 3.27
N ILE A 51 9.19 17.13 1.99
CA ILE A 51 9.72 17.85 0.84
C ILE A 51 9.06 19.23 0.72
N ARG A 52 7.74 19.31 0.91
CA ARG A 52 7.00 20.57 0.94
C ARG A 52 7.52 21.51 2.02
N GLU A 53 7.71 21.00 3.24
CA GLU A 53 8.25 21.74 4.40
C GLU A 53 9.67 22.25 4.15
N ALA A 54 10.51 21.44 3.52
CA ALA A 54 11.89 21.78 3.23
C ALA A 54 12.08 22.68 1.99
N GLY A 55 11.00 22.97 1.26
CA GLY A 55 11.05 23.80 0.05
C GLY A 55 11.66 23.13 -1.17
N GLY A 56 11.72 21.79 -1.20
CA GLY A 56 12.24 21.00 -2.32
C GLY A 56 13.04 19.78 -1.87
N LEU A 57 13.34 18.89 -2.80
CA LEU A 57 14.02 17.62 -2.57
C LEU A 57 15.40 17.83 -1.94
N LYS A 58 16.19 18.78 -2.46
CA LYS A 58 17.52 19.08 -1.92
C LYS A 58 17.48 19.51 -0.45
N GLY A 59 16.44 20.22 -0.04
CA GLY A 59 16.29 20.68 1.34
C GLY A 59 15.87 19.55 2.29
N ALA A 60 15.14 18.56 1.79
CA ALA A 60 14.66 17.42 2.56
C ALA A 60 15.72 16.32 2.73
N LEU A 61 16.70 16.25 1.83
CA LEU A 61 17.79 15.30 1.94
C LEU A 61 18.78 15.71 3.04
N PRO A 62 19.37 14.74 3.77
CA PRO A 62 20.49 15.00 4.66
C PRO A 62 21.62 15.75 3.95
N SER A 63 22.25 16.69 4.63
CA SER A 63 23.35 17.50 4.06
C SER A 63 24.57 16.66 3.60
N SER A 64 24.72 15.45 4.12
CA SER A 64 25.75 14.48 3.73
C SER A 64 25.41 13.72 2.44
N THR A 65 24.17 13.80 1.95
CA THR A 65 23.74 13.11 0.73
C THR A 65 24.32 13.83 -0.48
N SER A 66 25.25 13.16 -1.17
CA SER A 66 25.78 13.59 -2.46
C SER A 66 25.55 12.47 -3.44
N PRO A 67 24.51 12.55 -4.30
CA PRO A 67 24.11 11.39 -5.07
C PRO A 67 25.19 10.89 -6.00
N HIS A 68 25.41 9.58 -5.98
CA HIS A 68 26.36 8.91 -6.85
C HIS A 68 25.63 8.21 -8.00
N ARG A 69 26.37 7.94 -9.09
CA ARG A 69 25.85 7.21 -10.24
C ARG A 69 25.36 5.82 -9.78
N GLY A 70 24.08 5.54 -9.96
CA GLY A 70 23.43 4.29 -9.54
C GLY A 70 22.44 4.46 -8.39
N GLU A 71 22.43 5.60 -7.70
CA GLU A 71 21.36 5.92 -6.75
C GLU A 71 20.07 6.31 -7.48
N VAL A 72 18.93 5.94 -6.88
CA VAL A 72 17.62 6.01 -7.53
C VAL A 72 16.66 6.79 -6.66
N LEU A 73 15.95 7.73 -7.27
CA LEU A 73 14.80 8.42 -6.72
C LEU A 73 13.53 7.69 -7.18
N PHE A 74 12.94 6.91 -6.28
CA PHE A 74 11.65 6.26 -6.46
C PHE A 74 10.54 7.21 -5.99
N ILE A 75 9.61 7.56 -6.88
CA ILE A 75 8.43 8.35 -6.56
C ILE A 75 7.22 7.42 -6.64
N LEU A 76 6.60 7.17 -5.49
CA LEU A 76 5.34 6.44 -5.39
C LEU A 76 4.18 7.44 -5.50
N ALA A 77 3.30 7.25 -6.47
CA ALA A 77 2.09 8.06 -6.63
C ALA A 77 0.91 7.20 -7.12
N GLY A 78 -0.31 7.56 -6.72
CA GLY A 78 -1.47 6.74 -7.05
C GLY A 78 -2.77 7.20 -6.42
N ALA A 79 -3.08 8.50 -6.45
CA ALA A 79 -4.39 8.99 -6.03
C ALA A 79 -5.37 8.96 -7.20
N LEU A 80 -6.19 7.91 -7.24
CA LEU A 80 -7.06 7.59 -8.37
C LEU A 80 -8.54 7.89 -8.09
N VAL A 81 -8.89 8.04 -6.82
CA VAL A 81 -10.25 8.40 -6.40
C VAL A 81 -10.32 9.86 -5.97
N PRO A 82 -11.41 10.58 -6.29
CA PRO A 82 -11.63 11.91 -5.74
C PRO A 82 -11.82 11.84 -4.22
N GLY A 83 -10.80 12.25 -3.47
CA GLY A 83 -10.79 12.23 -2.00
C GLY A 83 -10.91 13.60 -1.35
N ARG A 84 -11.51 13.63 -0.15
CA ARG A 84 -11.31 14.71 0.84
C ARG A 84 -10.48 14.14 1.98
N TYR A 85 -9.31 14.73 2.18
CA TYR A 85 -8.31 14.22 3.12
C TYR A 85 -8.24 15.10 4.37
N LEU A 86 -7.89 14.49 5.50
CA LEU A 86 -7.90 15.14 6.81
C LEU A 86 -6.75 16.14 6.99
N LEU A 87 -5.53 15.72 6.68
CA LEU A 87 -4.32 16.47 7.03
C LEU A 87 -3.64 17.12 5.82
N THR A 88 -3.49 16.35 4.76
CA THR A 88 -2.70 16.73 3.57
C THR A 88 -3.32 16.15 2.31
N ARG A 89 -2.72 16.39 1.15
CA ARG A 89 -3.16 15.85 -0.14
C ARG A 89 -2.06 14.99 -0.75
N PRO A 90 -2.43 13.96 -1.53
CA PRO A 90 -1.49 13.27 -2.41
C PRO A 90 -0.68 14.23 -3.26
N ILE A 91 0.47 13.75 -3.72
CA ILE A 91 1.33 14.48 -4.63
C ILE A 91 0.58 14.81 -5.93
N SER A 92 0.69 16.06 -6.38
CA SER A 92 0.12 16.48 -7.65
C SER A 92 1.04 16.13 -8.83
N PRO A 93 0.51 15.99 -10.06
CA PRO A 93 1.35 15.79 -11.25
C PRO A 93 2.43 16.86 -11.43
N LYS A 94 2.13 18.11 -11.04
CA LYS A 94 3.10 19.22 -11.07
C LYS A 94 4.24 19.03 -10.08
N GLU A 95 3.95 18.52 -8.88
CA GLU A 95 4.97 18.18 -7.89
C GLU A 95 5.81 16.99 -8.34
N VAL A 96 5.20 15.96 -8.95
CA VAL A 96 5.94 14.86 -9.57
C VAL A 96 6.93 15.40 -10.59
N GLY A 97 6.48 16.23 -11.55
CA GLY A 97 7.36 16.85 -12.56
C GLY A 97 8.54 17.61 -11.93
N ARG A 98 8.28 18.44 -10.91
CA ARG A 98 9.34 19.15 -10.17
C ARG A 98 10.34 18.20 -9.51
N LEU A 99 9.86 17.14 -8.86
CA LEU A 99 10.74 16.17 -8.20
C LEU A 99 11.61 15.41 -9.19
N LEU A 100 11.08 15.10 -10.38
CA LEU A 100 11.86 14.49 -11.45
C LEU A 100 12.98 15.42 -11.93
N GLU A 101 12.68 16.70 -12.16
CA GLU A 101 13.69 17.72 -12.53
C GLU A 101 14.76 17.88 -11.45
N GLU A 102 14.35 18.01 -10.18
CA GLU A 102 15.25 18.16 -9.04
C GLU A 102 16.12 16.91 -8.84
N GLY A 103 15.52 15.73 -8.94
CA GLY A 103 16.22 14.44 -8.82
C GLY A 103 17.31 14.29 -9.87
N ARG A 104 17.00 14.53 -11.15
CA ARG A 104 17.99 14.50 -12.24
C ARG A 104 19.11 15.51 -12.03
N ARG A 105 18.77 16.73 -11.61
CA ARG A 105 19.77 17.79 -11.34
C ARG A 105 20.72 17.40 -10.20
N LEU A 106 20.22 16.62 -9.24
CA LEU A 106 21.02 16.07 -8.14
C LEU A 106 21.81 14.81 -8.52
N GLY A 107 21.53 14.20 -9.68
CA GLY A 107 22.27 13.06 -10.22
C GLY A 107 21.59 11.70 -10.06
N PHE A 108 20.35 11.66 -9.55
CA PHE A 108 19.60 10.41 -9.40
C PHE A 108 19.10 9.88 -10.75
N GLU A 109 19.04 8.54 -10.87
CA GLU A 109 18.07 7.93 -11.77
C GLU A 109 16.66 8.14 -11.20
N THR A 110 15.68 8.42 -12.06
CA THR A 110 14.33 8.76 -11.60
C THR A 110 13.31 7.74 -12.05
N VAL A 111 12.51 7.26 -11.10
CA VAL A 111 11.50 6.23 -11.32
C VAL A 111 10.18 6.72 -10.75
N LEU A 112 9.13 6.68 -11.57
CA LEU A 112 7.75 6.93 -11.13
C LEU A 112 7.00 5.60 -11.19
N GLY A 113 6.33 5.26 -10.09
CA GLY A 113 5.53 4.04 -10.01
C GLY A 113 4.35 4.19 -9.06
N GLY A 114 3.66 3.07 -8.87
CA GLY A 114 2.38 3.02 -8.17
C GLY A 114 1.20 3.08 -9.13
N PRO A 115 -0.03 3.05 -8.60
CA PRO A 115 -1.26 2.94 -9.38
C PRO A 115 -1.43 3.97 -10.50
N ILE A 116 -0.80 5.14 -10.34
CA ILE A 116 -0.85 6.20 -11.33
C ILE A 116 -0.34 5.73 -12.72
N THR A 117 0.59 4.78 -12.78
CA THR A 117 1.26 4.39 -14.03
C THR A 117 0.45 3.42 -14.89
N PHE A 118 -0.48 2.67 -14.31
CA PHE A 118 -1.22 1.60 -15.01
C PHE A 118 -2.74 1.68 -14.87
N ALA A 119 -3.28 2.49 -13.95
CA ALA A 119 -4.73 2.63 -13.74
C ALA A 119 -5.33 3.94 -14.30
N GLY A 120 -4.61 4.61 -15.20
CA GLY A 120 -5.11 5.77 -15.94
C GLY A 120 -5.05 7.10 -15.18
N GLY A 121 -4.23 7.21 -14.12
CA GLY A 121 -4.08 8.43 -13.32
C GLY A 121 -3.17 9.51 -13.92
N LEU A 122 -2.63 9.28 -15.12
CA LEU A 122 -1.52 10.04 -15.67
C LEU A 122 -1.89 10.56 -17.07
N GLU A 123 -2.30 11.83 -17.17
CA GLU A 123 -2.16 12.59 -18.42
C GLU A 123 -0.67 12.99 -18.55
N VAL A 124 0.17 12.03 -18.94
CA VAL A 124 1.64 12.19 -19.00
C VAL A 124 2.06 12.97 -20.25
N ASN A 125 1.46 14.12 -20.53
CA ASN A 125 1.83 14.84 -21.74
C ASN A 125 3.25 15.44 -21.63
N ASP A 126 3.82 15.60 -20.42
CA ASP A 126 5.14 16.24 -20.23
C ASP A 126 6.17 15.46 -19.37
N ALA A 127 5.79 14.40 -18.64
CA ALA A 127 6.72 13.66 -17.77
C ALA A 127 7.61 12.56 -18.41
N PRO A 128 7.37 11.99 -19.62
CA PRO A 128 8.15 10.84 -20.10
C PRO A 128 9.64 11.12 -20.28
N GLN A 129 10.00 12.37 -20.61
CA GLN A 129 11.38 12.73 -20.96
C GLN A 129 12.31 12.83 -19.75
N LEU A 130 11.75 13.06 -18.56
CA LEU A 130 12.52 13.21 -17.34
C LEU A 130 12.75 11.89 -16.63
N LEU A 131 11.90 10.89 -16.86
CA LEU A 131 12.01 9.58 -16.23
C LEU A 131 13.17 8.76 -16.81
N SER A 132 13.89 8.08 -15.92
CA SER A 132 14.76 6.97 -16.33
C SER A 132 13.92 5.72 -16.61
N HIS A 133 12.96 5.44 -15.73
CA HIS A 133 12.10 4.25 -15.78
C HIS A 133 10.64 4.59 -15.42
N LEU A 134 9.69 3.89 -16.05
CA LEU A 134 8.25 4.03 -15.79
C LEU A 134 7.59 2.64 -15.70
N PRO A 135 7.90 1.85 -14.64
CA PRO A 135 7.40 0.48 -14.54
C PRO A 135 5.88 0.42 -14.46
N GLN A 136 5.34 -0.58 -15.15
CA GLN A 136 3.94 -0.99 -15.02
C GLN A 136 3.78 -2.00 -13.87
N GLY A 137 2.77 -1.82 -13.03
CA GLY A 137 2.50 -2.67 -11.87
C GLY A 137 3.14 -2.16 -10.57
N ASP A 138 3.65 -3.08 -9.75
CA ASP A 138 4.16 -2.79 -8.41
C ASP A 138 5.57 -2.20 -8.43
N LEU A 139 5.72 -0.99 -7.89
CA LEU A 139 7.01 -0.32 -7.81
C LEU A 139 7.99 -1.07 -6.91
N ASP A 140 7.51 -1.74 -5.86
CA ASP A 140 8.35 -2.56 -4.97
C ASP A 140 8.92 -3.80 -5.71
N HIS A 141 8.14 -4.42 -6.59
CA HIS A 141 8.59 -5.54 -7.41
C HIS A 141 9.69 -5.07 -8.38
N PHE A 142 9.45 -3.97 -9.08
CA PHE A 142 10.45 -3.36 -9.97
C PHE A 142 11.74 -3.01 -9.20
N ALA A 143 11.62 -2.28 -8.09
CA ALA A 143 12.77 -1.82 -7.32
C ALA A 143 13.65 -2.98 -6.85
N TYR A 144 13.06 -4.07 -6.36
CA TYR A 144 13.82 -5.22 -5.91
C TYR A 144 14.66 -5.88 -7.01
N HIS A 145 14.07 -6.18 -8.18
CA HIS A 145 14.79 -6.84 -9.28
C HIS A 145 15.76 -5.90 -9.99
N TYR A 146 15.41 -4.62 -10.10
CA TYR A 146 16.26 -3.61 -10.68
C TYR A 146 17.52 -3.40 -9.84
N LEU A 147 17.39 -3.20 -8.52
CA LEU A 147 18.54 -2.96 -7.65
C LEU A 147 19.40 -4.22 -7.45
N ARG A 148 18.77 -5.41 -7.39
CA ARG A 148 19.50 -6.64 -7.13
C ARG A 148 20.25 -7.18 -8.35
N ASN A 149 19.72 -6.98 -9.57
CA ASN A 149 20.23 -7.64 -10.77
C ASN A 149 20.21 -6.76 -12.04
N GLY A 150 19.81 -5.50 -11.94
CA GLY A 150 19.68 -4.60 -13.09
C GLY A 150 18.55 -4.99 -14.04
N GLU A 151 17.61 -5.81 -13.58
CA GLU A 151 16.50 -6.31 -14.40
C GLU A 151 15.25 -5.44 -14.23
N GLU A 152 14.83 -4.79 -15.30
CA GLU A 152 13.56 -4.06 -15.38
C GLU A 152 12.38 -5.06 -15.49
N ARG A 153 11.87 -5.52 -14.35
CA ARG A 153 10.72 -6.43 -14.30
C ARG A 153 9.43 -5.67 -14.01
N GLU A 154 8.53 -5.68 -14.98
CA GLU A 154 7.16 -5.17 -14.84
C GLU A 154 6.20 -6.25 -14.30
N GLY A 155 5.11 -5.80 -13.70
CA GLY A 155 4.06 -6.65 -13.16
C GLY A 155 3.89 -6.52 -11.65
N PHE A 156 3.22 -7.51 -11.06
CA PHE A 156 2.85 -7.49 -9.65
C PHE A 156 3.74 -8.40 -8.80
N ARG A 157 4.01 -7.97 -7.57
CA ARG A 157 4.74 -8.77 -6.58
C ARG A 157 4.03 -10.10 -6.32
N ASN A 158 4.79 -11.17 -6.22
CA ASN A 158 4.27 -12.47 -5.79
C ASN A 158 4.14 -12.54 -4.25
N ALA A 159 3.52 -13.60 -3.74
CA ALA A 159 3.31 -13.76 -2.30
C ALA A 159 4.63 -13.77 -1.50
N LYS A 160 5.70 -14.41 -1.99
CA LYS A 160 6.99 -14.46 -1.28
C LYS A 160 7.64 -13.07 -1.19
N GLU A 161 7.57 -12.32 -2.29
CA GLU A 161 8.03 -10.93 -2.33
C GLU A 161 7.25 -10.07 -1.34
N ARG A 162 5.91 -10.11 -1.41
CA ARG A 162 5.04 -9.37 -0.48
C ARG A 162 5.38 -9.65 0.99
N GLU A 163 5.47 -10.91 1.39
CA GLU A 163 5.74 -11.24 2.81
C GLU A 163 7.18 -10.92 3.25
N LEU A 164 8.13 -10.84 2.32
CA LEU A 164 9.48 -10.37 2.63
C LEU A 164 9.49 -8.84 2.79
N PHE A 165 8.94 -8.13 1.82
CA PHE A 165 8.94 -6.68 1.77
C PHE A 165 8.10 -6.08 2.89
N SER A 166 6.97 -6.69 3.25
CA SER A 166 6.10 -6.22 4.34
C SER A 166 6.81 -6.21 5.69
N ARG A 167 7.59 -7.26 5.99
CA ARG A 167 8.35 -7.37 7.25
C ARG A 167 9.53 -6.41 7.29
N LEU A 168 10.33 -6.36 6.20
CA LEU A 168 11.49 -5.47 6.13
C LEU A 168 11.09 -4.00 6.09
N GLY A 169 9.95 -3.69 5.47
CA GLY A 169 9.40 -2.36 5.32
C GLY A 169 8.70 -1.81 6.56
N ALA A 170 8.38 -2.66 7.54
CA ALA A 170 7.61 -2.26 8.72
C ALA A 170 8.26 -1.13 9.53
N GLU A 171 9.59 -1.03 9.54
CA GLU A 171 10.30 -0.01 10.31
C GLU A 171 10.17 1.41 9.74
N VAL A 172 9.81 1.56 8.46
CA VAL A 172 9.75 2.87 7.78
C VAL A 172 8.69 3.79 8.39
N VAL A 173 7.74 3.22 9.15
CA VAL A 173 6.73 3.97 9.89
C VAL A 173 7.33 5.02 10.83
N ARG A 174 8.58 4.83 11.29
CA ARG A 174 9.30 5.80 12.13
C ARG A 174 9.69 7.07 11.38
N GLU A 175 9.76 7.01 10.05
CA GLU A 175 10.02 8.13 9.14
C GLU A 175 8.71 8.83 8.70
N SER A 176 7.56 8.42 9.25
CA SER A 176 6.29 9.03 8.92
C SER A 176 6.27 10.53 9.22
N TRP A 177 5.50 11.27 8.42
CA TRP A 177 5.24 12.68 8.67
C TRP A 177 4.33 12.90 9.89
N VAL A 178 3.47 11.93 10.21
CA VAL A 178 2.59 11.97 11.39
C VAL A 178 3.18 11.19 12.57
N PRO A 179 2.92 11.60 13.83
CA PRO A 179 3.35 10.85 15.01
C PRO A 179 2.81 9.42 15.02
N LEU A 180 3.61 8.46 15.52
CA LEU A 180 3.25 7.03 15.55
C LEU A 180 1.96 6.75 16.34
N GLU A 181 1.63 7.58 17.31
CA GLU A 181 0.40 7.48 18.10
C GLU A 181 -0.86 7.75 17.26
N ALA A 182 -0.74 8.60 16.23
CA ALA A 182 -1.82 8.93 15.31
C ALA A 182 -1.78 8.12 14.02
N LEU A 183 -0.62 7.53 13.68
CA LEU A 183 -0.41 6.78 12.46
C LEU A 183 -1.29 5.52 12.42
N VAL A 184 -1.96 5.30 11.29
CA VAL A 184 -2.73 4.09 11.00
C VAL A 184 -2.05 3.30 9.90
N ALA A 185 -1.56 2.09 10.21
CA ALA A 185 -0.99 1.22 9.21
C ALA A 185 -2.11 0.44 8.48
N GLU A 186 -2.19 0.61 7.17
CA GLU A 186 -3.00 -0.25 6.30
C GLU A 186 -2.38 -1.64 6.18
N ILE A 187 -3.20 -2.68 6.29
CA ILE A 187 -2.77 -4.09 6.22
C ILE A 187 -3.55 -4.78 5.11
N GLU A 188 -2.93 -4.88 3.92
CA GLU A 188 -3.46 -5.60 2.77
C GLU A 188 -3.76 -7.05 3.14
N THR A 189 -5.00 -7.54 3.01
CA THR A 189 -5.29 -8.99 3.20
C THR A 189 -5.36 -9.77 1.88
N TYR A 190 -5.64 -9.10 0.77
CA TYR A 190 -5.54 -9.58 -0.61
C TYR A 190 -5.73 -8.40 -1.57
N ARG A 191 -5.17 -8.47 -2.78
CA ARG A 191 -5.50 -7.53 -3.88
C ARG A 191 -6.37 -8.19 -4.94
N GLY A 192 -7.09 -7.39 -5.70
CA GLY A 192 -8.09 -7.84 -6.67
C GLY A 192 -9.50 -7.89 -6.05
N CYS A 193 -10.48 -8.26 -6.88
CA CYS A 193 -11.88 -8.32 -6.44
C CYS A 193 -12.37 -9.75 -6.26
N VAL A 194 -13.04 -10.02 -5.13
CA VAL A 194 -13.70 -11.32 -4.88
C VAL A 194 -14.84 -11.64 -5.87
N ARG A 195 -15.31 -10.64 -6.63
CA ARG A 195 -16.26 -10.84 -7.75
C ARG A 195 -15.63 -11.54 -8.96
N TYR A 196 -14.32 -11.77 -8.97
CA TYR A 196 -13.56 -12.38 -10.06
C TYR A 196 -14.30 -13.60 -10.66
N PRO A 197 -14.34 -13.74 -12.00
CA PRO A 197 -13.67 -12.90 -13.01
C PRO A 197 -14.44 -11.61 -13.38
N SER A 198 -15.50 -11.27 -12.65
CA SER A 198 -16.30 -10.06 -12.85
C SER A 198 -15.88 -8.93 -11.89
N HIS A 199 -16.27 -7.69 -12.20
CA HIS A 199 -15.84 -6.48 -11.50
C HIS A 199 -16.85 -5.35 -11.71
N CYS A 200 -16.87 -4.36 -10.81
CA CYS A 200 -17.56 -3.11 -11.10
C CYS A 200 -16.83 -2.34 -12.21
N SER A 201 -17.56 -1.72 -13.11
CA SER A 201 -17.06 -1.01 -14.30
C SER A 201 -16.02 0.08 -13.99
N PHE A 202 -16.19 0.78 -12.87
CA PHE A 202 -15.30 1.85 -12.42
C PHE A 202 -14.10 1.34 -11.61
N CYS A 203 -14.13 0.10 -11.12
CA CYS A 203 -13.20 -0.36 -10.10
C CYS A 203 -11.87 -0.83 -10.71
N MET A 204 -10.76 -0.26 -10.24
CA MET A 204 -9.42 -0.62 -10.69
C MET A 204 -8.95 -2.00 -10.23
N GLU A 205 -9.63 -2.62 -9.25
CA GLU A 205 -9.31 -3.98 -8.77
C GLU A 205 -9.24 -5.03 -9.89
N ARG A 206 -9.92 -4.79 -11.02
CA ARG A 206 -9.86 -5.63 -12.22
C ARG A 206 -8.44 -5.77 -12.79
N LEU A 207 -7.56 -4.81 -12.51
CA LEU A 207 -6.18 -4.77 -13.02
C LEU A 207 -5.26 -5.72 -12.25
N TYR A 208 -5.58 -6.04 -10.99
CA TYR A 208 -4.78 -6.95 -10.14
C TYR A 208 -5.04 -8.44 -10.43
N GLY A 209 -6.04 -8.77 -11.25
CA GLY A 209 -6.36 -10.14 -11.63
C GLY A 209 -7.05 -10.93 -10.52
N ARG A 210 -6.79 -12.25 -10.47
CA ARG A 210 -7.44 -13.17 -9.51
C ARG A 210 -6.92 -12.89 -8.09
N PRO A 211 -7.80 -12.65 -7.10
CA PRO A 211 -7.36 -12.43 -5.73
C PRO A 211 -6.60 -13.62 -5.13
N ILE A 212 -5.60 -13.29 -4.32
CA ILE A 212 -4.84 -14.25 -3.52
C ILE A 212 -4.90 -13.80 -2.06
N PHE A 213 -5.69 -14.52 -1.26
CA PHE A 213 -5.78 -14.30 0.18
C PHE A 213 -4.45 -14.55 0.85
N ARG A 214 -4.03 -13.61 1.71
CA ARG A 214 -2.85 -13.78 2.57
C ARG A 214 -3.12 -14.82 3.64
N ASP A 215 -2.10 -15.57 3.99
CA ASP A 215 -2.12 -16.45 5.14
C ASP A 215 -2.18 -15.62 6.45
N PRO A 216 -3.07 -15.96 7.41
CA PRO A 216 -3.17 -15.24 8.68
C PRO A 216 -1.86 -15.11 9.45
N LYS A 217 -0.94 -16.09 9.36
CA LYS A 217 0.37 -16.02 10.04
C LYS A 217 1.26 -14.99 9.38
N ALA A 218 1.25 -14.91 8.05
CA ALA A 218 2.03 -13.90 7.33
C ALA A 218 1.52 -12.47 7.63
N VAL A 219 0.20 -12.28 7.69
CA VAL A 219 -0.39 -11.01 8.15
C VAL A 219 0.04 -10.69 9.58
N ALA A 220 0.00 -11.67 10.48
CA ALA A 220 0.43 -11.50 11.86
C ALA A 220 1.93 -11.18 12.00
N GLU A 221 2.79 -11.66 11.10
CA GLU A 221 4.20 -11.29 11.09
C GLU A 221 4.40 -9.82 10.77
N GLU A 222 3.76 -9.30 9.72
CA GLU A 222 3.80 -7.87 9.38
C GLU A 222 3.25 -7.00 10.53
N VAL A 223 2.06 -7.34 11.04
CA VAL A 223 1.44 -6.61 12.15
C VAL A 223 2.35 -6.59 13.38
N ARG A 224 3.05 -7.69 13.65
CA ARG A 224 3.99 -7.78 14.78
C ARG A 224 5.19 -6.87 14.58
N GLU A 225 5.77 -6.81 13.38
CA GLU A 225 6.90 -5.91 13.12
C GLU A 225 6.47 -4.43 13.17
N LEU A 226 5.30 -4.09 12.66
CA LEU A 226 4.72 -2.74 12.78
C LEU A 226 4.46 -2.37 14.25
N HIS A 227 3.91 -3.29 15.04
CA HIS A 227 3.66 -3.07 16.45
C HIS A 227 4.96 -2.88 17.24
N ARG A 228 6.00 -3.68 16.95
CA ARG A 228 7.35 -3.48 17.49
C ARG A 228 7.98 -2.15 17.07
N ALA A 229 7.63 -1.65 15.89
CA ALA A 229 8.06 -0.34 15.42
C ALA A 229 7.34 0.82 16.13
N GLY A 230 6.27 0.54 16.90
CA GLY A 230 5.54 1.49 17.71
C GLY A 230 4.13 1.80 17.20
N VAL A 231 3.69 1.18 16.10
CA VAL A 231 2.33 1.39 15.57
C VAL A 231 1.30 0.78 16.50
N LYS A 232 0.23 1.54 16.75
CA LYS A 232 -0.90 1.13 17.61
C LYS A 232 -2.22 1.07 16.88
N ASN A 233 -2.32 1.67 15.69
CA ASN A 233 -3.55 1.75 14.93
C ASN A 233 -3.39 1.00 13.61
N PHE A 234 -4.34 0.11 13.32
CA PHE A 234 -4.33 -0.72 12.13
C PHE A 234 -5.68 -0.60 11.42
N ARG A 235 -5.62 -0.49 10.09
CA ARG A 235 -6.78 -0.70 9.22
C ARG A 235 -6.54 -1.97 8.43
N ILE A 236 -7.39 -2.98 8.64
CA ILE A 236 -7.36 -4.22 7.88
C ILE A 236 -8.08 -3.96 6.55
N GLY A 237 -7.33 -3.38 5.63
CA GLY A 237 -7.76 -2.89 4.33
C GLY A 237 -6.91 -3.44 3.19
N GLY A 238 -6.74 -2.67 2.13
CA GLY A 238 -6.08 -3.14 0.90
C GLY A 238 -6.89 -4.18 0.13
N GLN A 239 -8.19 -4.34 0.42
CA GLN A 239 -9.03 -5.37 -0.17
C GLN A 239 -10.44 -4.90 -0.56
N SER A 240 -11.04 -5.56 -1.56
CA SER A 240 -12.36 -5.15 -2.09
C SER A 240 -13.56 -5.43 -1.17
N CYS A 241 -13.46 -6.39 -0.25
CA CYS A 241 -14.55 -6.84 0.64
C CYS A 241 -14.02 -7.71 1.79
N ILE A 242 -13.86 -7.13 2.98
CA ILE A 242 -13.33 -7.84 4.16
C ILE A 242 -14.17 -9.06 4.57
N ILE A 243 -15.50 -8.97 4.43
CA ILE A 243 -16.43 -10.06 4.77
C ILE A 243 -16.21 -11.30 3.87
N SER A 244 -15.68 -11.10 2.67
CA SER A 244 -15.40 -12.18 1.72
C SER A 244 -14.00 -12.76 1.85
N TYR A 245 -13.18 -12.29 2.79
CA TYR A 245 -11.85 -12.85 3.03
C TYR A 245 -11.94 -14.37 3.31
N GLY A 246 -11.08 -15.14 2.64
CA GLY A 246 -11.00 -16.59 2.80
C GLY A 246 -12.21 -17.36 2.27
N THR A 247 -13.03 -16.76 1.40
CA THR A 247 -14.13 -17.48 0.75
C THR A 247 -13.61 -18.67 -0.06
N LEU A 248 -14.34 -19.78 -0.01
CA LEU A 248 -14.06 -20.99 -0.77
C LEU A 248 -14.69 -20.97 -2.18
N GLU A 249 -15.48 -19.96 -2.49
CA GLU A 249 -16.26 -19.83 -3.75
C GLU A 249 -15.59 -18.88 -4.77
N LEU A 250 -14.32 -18.50 -4.54
CA LEU A 250 -13.60 -17.55 -5.39
C LEU A 250 -13.50 -18.05 -6.85
N GLY A 251 -14.02 -17.26 -7.79
CA GLY A 251 -14.06 -17.62 -9.21
C GLY A 251 -15.26 -18.47 -9.63
N GLY A 252 -16.09 -18.93 -8.68
CA GLY A 252 -17.31 -19.70 -8.95
C GLY A 252 -18.60 -18.86 -8.90
N SER A 253 -18.57 -17.71 -8.23
CA SER A 253 -19.70 -16.79 -8.08
C SER A 253 -19.19 -15.36 -7.98
N GLU A 254 -19.91 -14.42 -8.59
CA GLU A 254 -19.66 -12.99 -8.39
C GLU A 254 -20.02 -12.53 -6.98
N VAL A 255 -20.86 -13.29 -6.29
CA VAL A 255 -21.31 -13.01 -4.92
C VAL A 255 -20.90 -14.21 -4.04
N PRO A 256 -19.60 -14.40 -3.78
CA PRO A 256 -19.13 -15.57 -3.07
C PRO A 256 -19.56 -15.52 -1.60
N ALA A 257 -19.93 -16.68 -1.05
CA ALA A 257 -20.37 -16.76 0.34
C ALA A 257 -19.24 -16.40 1.32
N PRO A 258 -19.52 -15.64 2.40
CA PRO A 258 -18.53 -15.34 3.45
C PRO A 258 -17.98 -16.60 4.12
N ASN A 259 -16.76 -16.51 4.65
CA ASN A 259 -16.15 -17.56 5.47
C ASN A 259 -15.80 -17.00 6.87
N PRO A 260 -16.75 -17.03 7.82
CA PRO A 260 -16.52 -16.51 9.18
C PRO A 260 -15.37 -17.20 9.92
N ILE A 261 -15.08 -18.47 9.60
CA ILE A 261 -13.99 -19.22 10.24
C ILE A 261 -12.64 -18.64 9.82
N ALA A 262 -12.41 -18.51 8.50
CA ALA A 262 -11.17 -17.91 7.99
C ALA A 262 -11.01 -16.45 8.44
N LEU A 263 -12.10 -15.69 8.47
CA LEU A 263 -12.09 -14.32 8.98
C LEU A 263 -11.70 -14.26 10.47
N LYS A 264 -12.22 -15.19 11.28
CA LYS A 264 -11.87 -15.29 12.70
C LYS A 264 -10.40 -15.63 12.89
N GLU A 265 -9.86 -16.56 12.10
CA GLU A 265 -8.43 -16.92 12.13
C GLU A 265 -7.55 -15.71 11.81
N LEU A 266 -7.90 -14.93 10.79
CA LEU A 266 -7.22 -13.68 10.44
C LEU A 266 -7.20 -12.71 11.63
N PHE A 267 -8.37 -12.38 12.19
CA PHE A 267 -8.45 -11.40 13.28
C PHE A 267 -7.81 -11.87 14.59
N GLN A 268 -7.88 -13.17 14.89
CA GLN A 268 -7.14 -13.75 16.01
C GLN A 268 -5.63 -13.60 15.82
N ALA A 269 -5.13 -13.80 14.60
CA ALA A 269 -3.73 -13.64 14.28
C ALA A 269 -3.29 -12.17 14.40
N VAL A 270 -4.09 -11.23 13.88
CA VAL A 270 -3.86 -9.78 14.02
C VAL A 270 -3.84 -9.35 15.49
N ARG A 271 -4.86 -9.70 16.28
CA ARG A 271 -4.92 -9.34 17.71
C ARG A 271 -3.80 -9.98 18.52
N GLY A 272 -3.42 -11.21 18.21
CA GLY A 272 -2.28 -11.88 18.84
C GLY A 272 -0.94 -11.25 18.49
N ALA A 273 -0.80 -10.65 17.30
CA ALA A 273 0.40 -9.97 16.86
C ALA A 273 0.57 -8.57 17.46
N ALA A 274 -0.53 -7.86 17.71
CA ALA A 274 -0.55 -6.52 18.30
C ALA A 274 -1.49 -6.45 19.51
N PRO A 275 -1.13 -7.07 20.66
CA PRO A 275 -1.97 -7.07 21.86
C PRO A 275 -2.18 -5.66 22.44
N GLY A 276 -1.29 -4.71 22.15
CA GLY A 276 -1.41 -3.30 22.54
C GLY A 276 -2.02 -2.40 21.46
N ALA A 277 -2.66 -2.94 20.42
CA ALA A 277 -3.34 -2.14 19.41
C ALA A 277 -4.54 -1.39 20.00
N GLU A 278 -4.55 -0.06 19.85
CA GLU A 278 -5.62 0.82 20.32
C GLU A 278 -6.77 0.84 19.32
N VAL A 279 -6.45 0.90 18.01
CA VAL A 279 -7.43 0.88 16.93
C VAL A 279 -7.18 -0.30 16.01
N ILE A 280 -8.22 -1.10 15.76
CA ILE A 280 -8.27 -2.05 14.67
C ILE A 280 -9.59 -1.83 13.95
N HIS A 281 -9.53 -1.24 12.77
CA HIS A 281 -10.68 -1.04 11.90
C HIS A 281 -10.54 -1.86 10.64
N VAL A 282 -11.59 -1.88 9.84
CA VAL A 282 -11.59 -2.50 8.52
C VAL A 282 -11.98 -1.45 7.48
N ASP A 283 -12.09 -1.88 6.23
CA ASP A 283 -12.40 -0.98 5.13
C ASP A 283 -13.74 -1.36 4.45
N ASN A 284 -13.65 -2.05 3.32
CA ASN A 284 -14.78 -2.22 2.42
C ASN A 284 -15.55 -3.51 2.68
N ALA A 285 -16.86 -3.49 2.45
CA ALA A 285 -17.68 -4.68 2.34
C ALA A 285 -18.66 -4.58 1.16
N ASN A 286 -19.01 -5.73 0.60
CA ASN A 286 -19.97 -5.81 -0.50
C ASN A 286 -21.39 -6.02 0.06
N PRO A 287 -22.31 -5.04 -0.09
CA PRO A 287 -23.67 -5.16 0.43
C PRO A 287 -24.48 -6.27 -0.26
N GLU A 288 -24.17 -6.62 -1.51
CA GLU A 288 -24.80 -7.75 -2.19
C GLU A 288 -24.42 -9.08 -1.51
N VAL A 289 -23.15 -9.27 -1.14
CA VAL A 289 -22.69 -10.45 -0.38
C VAL A 289 -23.44 -10.55 0.95
N ILE A 290 -23.58 -9.44 1.68
CA ILE A 290 -24.32 -9.40 2.95
C ILE A 290 -25.79 -9.80 2.75
N SER A 291 -26.45 -9.21 1.75
CA SER A 291 -27.88 -9.41 1.52
C SER A 291 -28.23 -10.81 1.03
N ARG A 292 -27.36 -11.42 0.20
CA ARG A 292 -27.54 -12.77 -0.38
C ARG A 292 -27.16 -13.89 0.60
N HIS A 293 -26.18 -13.66 1.46
CA HIS A 293 -25.64 -14.69 2.37
C HIS A 293 -25.86 -14.34 3.85
N ARG A 294 -27.09 -13.98 4.23
CA ARG A 294 -27.41 -13.36 5.53
C ARG A 294 -26.82 -14.07 6.75
N GLU A 295 -26.93 -15.40 6.84
CA GLU A 295 -26.44 -16.16 8.00
C GLU A 295 -24.90 -16.15 8.07
N LYS A 296 -24.22 -16.44 6.96
CA LYS A 296 -22.76 -16.39 6.89
C LYS A 296 -22.23 -14.96 7.09
N ALA A 297 -22.92 -13.97 6.53
CA ALA A 297 -22.58 -12.56 6.71
C ALA A 297 -22.76 -12.11 8.17
N ARG A 298 -23.82 -12.56 8.85
CA ARG A 298 -23.99 -12.32 10.29
C ARG A 298 -22.80 -12.86 11.08
N GLY A 299 -22.38 -14.10 10.83
CA GLY A 299 -21.21 -14.67 11.50
C GLY A 299 -19.92 -13.88 11.23
N ALA A 300 -19.72 -13.41 10.01
CA ALA A 300 -18.57 -12.55 9.68
C ALA A 300 -18.63 -11.19 10.38
N LEU A 301 -19.81 -10.58 10.47
CA LEU A 301 -20.02 -9.31 11.17
C LEU A 301 -19.84 -9.45 12.68
N GLU A 302 -20.24 -10.58 13.28
CA GLU A 302 -19.97 -10.90 14.69
C GLU A 302 -18.46 -11.00 14.95
N VAL A 303 -17.72 -11.65 14.06
CA VAL A 303 -16.24 -11.67 14.14
C VAL A 303 -15.68 -10.25 14.04
N ILE A 304 -16.12 -9.44 13.08
CA ILE A 304 -15.64 -8.05 12.97
C ILE A 304 -15.94 -7.29 14.26
N ARG A 305 -17.17 -7.36 14.79
CA ARG A 305 -17.56 -6.73 16.07
C ARG A 305 -16.65 -7.16 17.22
N ASP A 306 -16.38 -8.46 17.34
CA ASP A 306 -15.64 -9.01 18.49
C ASP A 306 -14.14 -8.70 18.46
N PHE A 307 -13.58 -8.44 17.27
CA PHE A 307 -12.15 -8.25 17.09
C PHE A 307 -11.74 -6.83 16.69
N THR A 308 -12.66 -5.94 16.33
CA THR A 308 -12.36 -4.55 15.96
C THR A 308 -12.64 -3.57 17.10
N SER A 309 -12.09 -2.36 17.02
CA SER A 309 -12.35 -1.30 18.00
C SER A 309 -13.62 -0.51 17.66
N ASP A 310 -14.17 0.21 18.64
CA ASP A 310 -15.31 1.10 18.45
C ASP A 310 -15.08 2.12 17.32
N GLY A 311 -16.18 2.60 16.73
CA GLY A 311 -16.14 3.55 15.61
C GLY A 311 -15.76 2.93 14.26
N ASN A 312 -15.64 1.60 14.19
CA ASN A 312 -15.39 0.89 12.94
C ASN A 312 -16.56 1.04 11.96
N VAL A 313 -16.27 1.31 10.68
CA VAL A 313 -17.26 1.55 9.63
C VAL A 313 -16.93 0.65 8.44
N LEU A 314 -17.96 0.00 7.89
CA LEU A 314 -17.86 -0.70 6.62
C LEU A 314 -18.30 0.23 5.50
N ALA A 315 -17.37 0.58 4.61
CA ALA A 315 -17.69 1.29 3.39
C ALA A 315 -18.31 0.33 2.37
N PHE A 316 -19.44 0.72 1.76
CA PHE A 316 -20.08 -0.03 0.70
C PHE A 316 -19.81 0.60 -0.65
N GLY A 317 -19.12 -0.12 -1.52
CA GLY A 317 -19.05 0.21 -2.94
C GLY A 317 -20.38 -0.15 -3.62
N LEU A 318 -21.01 0.84 -4.26
CA LEU A 318 -22.25 0.64 -5.01
C LEU A 318 -22.04 0.97 -6.48
N GLU A 319 -22.46 0.06 -7.35
CA GLU A 319 -22.60 0.29 -8.78
C GLU A 319 -24.10 0.40 -9.06
N THR A 320 -24.52 1.50 -9.68
CA THR A 320 -25.91 1.81 -10.02
C THR A 320 -26.20 1.50 -11.48
#